data_AF-A0A8T2YF06-F1
#
_entry.id   AF-A0A8T2YF06-F1
#
_cell.length_a   1.000
_cell.length_b   1.000
_cell.length_c   1.000
_cell.angle_alpha   90.00
_cell.angle_beta   90.00
_cell.angle_gamma   90.00
#
_symmetry.space_group_name_H-M   'P 1'
#
loop_
_entity.id
_entity.type
_entity.pdbx_description
1 polymer ?
#
loop_
_entity_poly.entity_id
_entity_poly.type
_entity_poly.pdbx_seq_one_letter_code
_entity_poly.pdbx_strand_id
1 'polypeptide(L)'
;MAGEDVDLSSLTLQVGETQETWKQEMERRQSQVDVLQVKLMEVKACVQGSEEHAKEMEVLWRRVKTTSTLLTYLKAKARVFAVPELAHTSCGIKELEGVGLVDRNGTPLSSWSRDVDLSSFGPDEESCIRLRKQQGSYDEQDEAYIGELLKSVQMVSDVMEGLVKRVIMAESETALEKDKVTLGQEEIRRKAIQIENMSLKLEEMERFALGTNGILNDMRKRVEDLVEETSRQRQCAAENEQELCRVKRDFESLKSYVSSLISVRETLLSSERQFQTIERLFERSVYLDIPEIR
;
A
#
# COMPACT_ATOMS: atom_id res chain seq x y z
N MET A 1 38.23 90.07 119.38
CA MET A 1 39.17 88.95 119.21
C MET A 1 38.39 87.65 119.33
N ALA A 2 38.77 86.63 118.56
CA ALA A 2 38.03 85.43 118.12
C ALA A 2 37.08 85.75 116.93
N GLY A 3 37.27 85.29 115.69
CA GLY A 3 38.10 84.20 115.18
C GLY A 3 37.20 83.07 114.69
N GLU A 4 36.52 83.26 113.55
CA GLU A 4 35.78 82.23 112.84
C GLU A 4 36.17 82.30 111.36
N ASP A 5 37.25 81.59 111.05
CA ASP A 5 37.65 81.19 109.71
C ASP A 5 36.78 79.98 109.32
N VAL A 6 35.51 80.24 108.99
CA VAL A 6 34.57 79.21 108.50
C VAL A 6 34.70 79.14 106.98
N ASP A 7 35.73 78.39 106.58
CA ASP A 7 35.72 77.40 105.51
C ASP A 7 35.24 77.83 104.11
N LEU A 8 35.91 78.85 103.55
CA LEU A 8 35.88 79.17 102.11
C LEU A 8 36.33 77.97 101.22
N SER A 9 37.08 77.03 101.80
CA SER A 9 37.48 75.75 101.21
C SER A 9 36.30 74.77 101.06
N SER A 10 35.36 74.71 102.02
CA SER A 10 34.18 73.84 101.89
C SER A 10 33.22 74.28 100.78
N LEU A 11 33.06 75.60 100.57
CA LEU A 11 32.18 76.16 99.54
C LEU A 11 32.75 75.98 98.12
N THR A 12 34.08 76.01 97.96
CA THR A 12 34.74 75.74 96.67
C THR A 12 34.79 74.24 96.34
N LEU A 13 34.95 73.37 97.35
CA LEU A 13 34.80 71.91 97.21
C LEU A 13 33.38 71.50 96.80
N GLN A 14 32.35 72.09 97.44
CA GLN A 14 30.94 71.77 97.18
C GLN A 14 30.49 72.20 95.77
N VAL A 15 31.00 73.34 95.28
CA VAL A 15 30.77 73.83 93.90
C VAL A 15 31.54 73.00 92.87
N GLY A 16 32.75 72.54 93.19
CA GLY A 16 33.52 71.61 92.35
C GLY A 16 32.84 70.24 92.20
N GLU A 17 32.36 69.65 93.31
CA GLU A 17 31.61 68.38 93.32
C GLU A 17 30.28 68.49 92.56
N THR A 18 29.54 69.59 92.69
CA THR A 18 28.30 69.81 91.91
C THR A 18 28.56 70.02 90.42
N GLN A 19 29.67 70.66 90.05
CA GLN A 19 30.05 70.83 88.65
C GLN A 19 30.53 69.50 88.01
N GLU A 20 31.29 68.69 88.73
CA GLU A 20 31.75 67.37 88.26
C GLU A 20 30.60 66.37 88.15
N THR A 21 29.65 66.38 89.08
CA THR A 21 28.43 65.57 88.99
C THR A 21 27.54 65.99 87.82
N TRP A 22 27.38 67.30 87.56
CA TRP A 22 26.68 67.78 86.37
C TRP A 22 27.38 67.39 85.07
N LYS A 23 28.71 67.44 85.04
CA LYS A 23 29.51 67.01 83.88
C LYS A 23 29.37 65.51 83.62
N GLN A 24 29.46 64.68 84.67
CA GLN A 24 29.24 63.24 84.57
C GLN A 24 27.80 62.89 84.16
N GLU A 25 26.79 63.60 84.67
CA GLU A 25 25.39 63.43 84.28
C GLU A 25 25.18 63.80 82.80
N MET A 26 25.78 64.90 82.33
CA MET A 26 25.73 65.32 80.92
C MET A 26 26.45 64.32 80.01
N GLU A 27 27.59 63.78 80.42
CA GLU A 27 28.34 62.76 79.68
C GLU A 27 27.62 61.41 79.67
N ARG A 28 26.95 61.06 80.78
CA ARG A 28 26.05 59.90 80.87
C ARG A 28 24.81 60.06 79.99
N ARG A 29 24.23 61.25 79.92
CA ARG A 29 23.10 61.52 79.03
C ARG A 29 23.53 61.56 77.56
N GLN A 30 24.69 62.13 77.27
CA GLN A 30 25.25 62.12 75.92
C GLN A 30 25.52 60.70 75.45
N SER A 31 26.16 59.86 76.26
CA SER A 31 26.37 58.44 75.94
C SER A 31 25.06 57.67 75.78
N GLN A 32 24.01 57.96 76.55
CA GLN A 32 22.68 57.38 76.32
C GLN A 32 22.05 57.84 75.00
N VAL A 33 22.20 59.13 74.65
CA VAL A 33 21.73 59.67 73.37
C VAL A 33 22.47 59.02 72.20
N ASP A 34 23.79 58.87 72.31
CA ASP A 34 24.62 58.24 71.27
C ASP A 34 24.21 56.77 71.06
N VAL A 35 23.98 56.01 72.15
CA VAL A 35 23.46 54.63 72.08
C VAL A 35 22.06 54.57 71.45
N LEU A 36 21.18 55.50 71.79
CA LEU A 36 19.84 55.58 71.20
C LEU A 36 19.89 55.95 69.71
N GLN A 37 20.83 56.80 69.31
CA GLN A 37 21.02 57.20 67.91
C GLN A 37 21.54 56.04 67.05
N VAL A 38 22.44 55.21 67.59
CA VAL A 38 22.89 53.97 66.93
C VAL A 38 21.73 52.98 66.77
N LYS A 39 20.96 52.74 67.83
CA LYS A 39 19.78 51.85 67.76
C LYS A 39 18.72 52.35 66.78
N LEU A 40 18.52 53.66 66.69
CA LEU A 40 17.59 54.26 65.73
C LEU A 40 18.08 54.06 64.28
N MET A 41 19.38 54.19 64.02
CA MET A 41 19.95 53.88 62.70
C MET A 41 19.80 52.39 62.34
N GLU A 42 20.00 51.49 63.29
CA GLU A 42 19.83 50.04 63.08
C GLU A 42 18.36 49.68 62.78
N VAL A 43 17.41 50.20 63.55
CA VAL A 43 15.97 50.01 63.29
C VAL A 43 15.58 50.59 61.94
N LYS A 44 16.11 51.77 61.57
CA LYS A 44 15.85 52.38 60.27
C LYS A 44 16.36 51.50 59.13
N ALA A 45 17.54 50.89 59.26
CA ALA A 45 18.07 49.93 58.29
C ALA A 45 17.21 48.65 58.19
N CYS A 46 16.75 48.11 59.32
CA CYS A 46 15.84 46.95 59.34
C CYS A 46 14.50 47.23 58.66
N VAL A 47 13.91 48.41 58.93
CA VAL A 47 12.63 48.82 58.31
C VAL A 47 12.79 49.01 56.80
N GLN A 48 13.90 49.63 56.37
CA GLN A 48 14.15 49.91 54.97
C GLN A 48 14.37 48.60 54.16
N GLY A 49 15.11 47.63 54.71
CA GLY A 49 15.25 46.30 54.10
C GLY A 49 13.93 45.51 54.07
N SER A 50 13.07 45.66 55.08
CA SER A 50 11.74 45.03 55.09
C SER A 50 10.82 45.56 53.98
N GLU A 51 10.93 46.84 53.62
CA GLU A 51 10.11 47.46 52.57
C GLU A 51 10.57 47.02 51.17
N GLU A 52 11.87 46.87 50.96
CA GLU A 52 12.46 46.34 49.72
C GLU A 52 12.00 44.89 49.48
N HIS A 53 12.05 44.04 50.50
CA HIS A 53 11.55 42.66 50.40
C HIS A 53 10.05 42.56 50.09
N ALA A 54 9.23 43.49 50.59
CA ALA A 54 7.80 43.53 50.28
C ALA A 54 7.53 43.87 48.80
N LYS A 55 8.31 44.78 48.22
CA LYS A 55 8.23 45.16 46.80
C LYS A 55 8.70 44.02 45.89
N GLU A 56 9.79 43.34 46.25
CA GLU A 56 10.27 42.15 45.52
C GLU A 56 9.23 41.03 45.51
N MET A 57 8.60 40.77 46.67
CA MET A 57 7.54 39.77 46.80
C MET A 57 6.32 40.09 45.90
N GLU A 58 5.92 41.36 45.82
CA GLU A 58 4.81 41.79 44.97
C GLU A 58 5.12 41.61 43.47
N VAL A 59 6.34 41.93 43.04
CA VAL A 59 6.80 41.68 41.65
C VAL A 59 6.79 40.19 41.34
N LEU A 60 7.36 39.36 42.21
CA LEU A 60 7.35 37.90 42.03
C LEU A 60 5.93 37.34 41.96
N TRP A 61 5.03 37.81 42.84
CA TRP A 61 3.63 37.41 42.83
C TRP A 61 2.94 37.74 41.50
N ARG A 62 3.17 38.95 40.94
CA ARG A 62 2.66 39.34 39.62
C ARG A 62 3.21 38.45 38.51
N ARG A 63 4.53 38.18 38.50
CA ARG A 63 5.17 37.28 37.52
C ARG A 63 4.61 35.86 37.57
N VAL A 64 4.44 35.30 38.76
CA VAL A 64 3.84 33.98 38.97
C VAL A 64 2.41 33.94 38.45
N LYS A 65 1.60 34.97 38.73
CA LYS A 65 0.22 35.06 38.26
C LYS A 65 0.12 35.14 36.73
N THR A 66 0.97 35.95 36.10
CA THR A 66 1.04 36.06 34.63
C THR A 66 1.47 34.72 34.01
N THR A 67 2.54 34.11 34.54
CA THR A 67 3.04 32.80 34.08
C THR A 67 1.98 31.72 34.21
N SER A 68 1.28 31.65 35.34
CA SER A 68 0.18 30.70 35.55
C SER A 68 -0.94 30.87 34.52
N THR A 69 -1.30 32.12 34.19
CA THR A 69 -2.34 32.41 33.20
C THR A 69 -1.93 31.97 31.79
N LEU A 70 -0.69 32.27 31.39
CA LEU A 70 -0.15 31.89 30.09
C LEU A 70 0.04 30.37 29.94
N LEU A 71 0.48 29.69 30.99
CA LEU A 71 0.53 28.21 31.02
C LEU A 71 -0.86 27.59 30.92
N THR A 72 -1.86 28.21 31.55
CA THR A 72 -3.26 27.78 31.44
C THR A 72 -3.78 27.95 30.00
N TYR A 73 -3.43 29.05 29.34
CA TYR A 73 -3.72 29.25 27.91
C TYR A 73 -3.09 28.18 27.03
N LEU A 74 -1.78 27.91 27.18
CA LEU A 74 -1.09 26.86 26.42
C LEU A 74 -1.74 25.49 26.65
N LYS A 75 -2.10 25.18 27.91
CA LYS A 75 -2.79 23.95 28.26
C LYS A 75 -4.16 23.85 27.59
N ALA A 76 -4.93 24.94 27.56
CA ALA A 76 -6.22 24.97 26.87
C ALA A 76 -6.05 24.78 25.36
N LYS A 77 -5.07 25.46 24.75
CA LYS A 77 -4.76 25.32 23.31
C LYS A 77 -4.31 23.89 22.97
N ALA A 78 -3.48 23.26 23.81
CA ALA A 78 -3.09 21.86 23.65
C ALA A 78 -4.29 20.90 23.63
N ARG A 79 -5.29 21.14 24.49
CA ARG A 79 -6.50 20.32 24.56
C ARG A 79 -7.35 20.44 23.30
N VAL A 80 -7.47 21.65 22.74
CA VAL A 80 -8.17 21.88 21.47
C VAL A 80 -7.51 21.08 20.35
N PHE A 81 -6.17 21.11 20.29
CA PHE A 81 -5.39 20.37 19.30
C PHE A 81 -5.39 18.84 19.49
N ALA A 82 -5.69 18.34 20.68
CA ALA A 82 -5.81 16.91 20.93
C ALA A 82 -7.12 16.30 20.38
N VAL A 83 -8.10 17.12 20.01
CA VAL A 83 -9.38 16.67 19.45
C VAL A 83 -9.36 16.96 17.95
N PRO A 84 -9.39 15.94 17.06
CA PRO A 84 -9.19 16.13 15.62
C PRO A 84 -10.13 17.17 14.97
N GLU A 85 -11.43 17.11 15.25
CA GLU A 85 -12.41 18.06 14.69
C GLU A 85 -12.14 19.52 15.13
N LEU A 86 -11.75 19.70 16.40
CA LEU A 86 -11.41 21.02 16.94
C LEU A 86 -10.04 21.48 16.42
N ALA A 87 -9.10 20.56 16.22
CA ALA A 87 -7.82 20.83 15.61
C ALA A 87 -7.98 21.34 14.17
N HIS A 88 -8.85 20.71 13.38
CA HIS A 88 -9.14 21.16 12.01
C HIS A 88 -9.67 22.59 12.01
N THR A 89 -10.70 22.88 12.83
CA THR A 89 -11.29 24.22 12.92
C THR A 89 -10.30 25.26 13.45
N SER A 90 -9.48 24.92 14.45
CA SER A 90 -8.48 25.81 15.05
C SER A 90 -7.33 26.11 14.09
N CYS A 91 -6.85 25.11 13.34
CA CYS A 91 -5.82 25.27 12.32
C CYS A 91 -6.36 25.87 11.02
N GLY A 92 -7.67 26.13 10.93
CA GLY A 92 -8.28 26.72 9.75
C GLY A 92 -8.54 25.74 8.60
N ILE A 93 -8.42 24.45 8.85
CA ILE A 93 -8.55 23.38 7.86
C ILE A 93 -10.03 23.07 7.65
N LYS A 94 -10.44 23.02 6.38
CA LYS A 94 -11.80 22.67 5.95
C LYS A 94 -11.74 21.66 4.82
N GLU A 95 -12.80 20.88 4.67
CA GLU A 95 -12.95 19.97 3.53
C GLU A 95 -13.66 20.71 2.38
N LEU A 96 -13.06 20.66 1.19
CA LEU A 96 -13.61 21.22 -0.04
C LEU A 96 -13.88 20.09 -1.03
N GLU A 97 -15.10 20.04 -1.55
CA GLU A 97 -15.54 18.99 -2.46
C GLU A 97 -14.66 18.92 -3.73
N GLY A 98 -14.16 17.73 -4.05
CA GLY A 98 -13.28 17.47 -5.19
C GLY A 98 -11.80 17.85 -5.00
N VAL A 99 -11.46 18.67 -4.00
CA VAL A 99 -10.08 19.10 -3.70
C VAL A 99 -9.53 18.47 -2.42
N GLY A 100 -10.42 18.08 -1.49
CA GLY A 100 -10.06 17.51 -0.18
C GLY A 100 -9.82 18.58 0.87
N LEU A 101 -8.95 18.30 1.84
CA LEU A 101 -8.66 19.25 2.92
C LEU A 101 -7.85 20.45 2.42
N VAL A 102 -8.30 21.65 2.77
CA VAL A 102 -7.70 22.94 2.41
C VAL A 102 -7.50 23.83 3.65
N ASP A 103 -6.49 24.70 3.61
CA ASP A 103 -6.24 25.71 4.65
C ASP A 103 -7.27 26.85 4.64
N ARG A 104 -7.17 27.77 5.61
CA ARG A 104 -7.88 29.06 5.68
C ARG A 104 -7.79 29.87 4.40
N ASN A 105 -6.67 29.78 3.69
CA ASN A 105 -6.40 30.48 2.44
C ASN A 105 -6.90 29.71 1.20
N GLY A 106 -7.53 28.55 1.38
CA GLY A 106 -7.99 27.68 0.30
C GLY A 106 -6.87 26.84 -0.33
N THR A 107 -5.66 26.86 0.22
CA THR A 107 -4.52 26.10 -0.27
C THR A 107 -4.65 24.63 0.12
N PRO A 108 -4.58 23.67 -0.82
CA PRO A 108 -4.67 22.25 -0.52
C PRO A 108 -3.56 21.77 0.41
N LEU A 109 -3.88 20.90 1.36
CA LEU A 109 -2.89 20.34 2.29
C LEU A 109 -1.75 19.61 1.57
N SER A 110 -2.01 19.00 0.41
CA SER A 110 -1.01 18.32 -0.42
C SER A 110 0.08 19.23 -0.97
N SER A 111 -0.12 20.55 -0.96
CA SER A 111 0.83 21.55 -1.44
C SER A 111 1.68 22.15 -0.33
N TRP A 112 1.45 21.77 0.93
CA TRP A 112 2.26 22.24 2.04
C TRP A 112 3.67 21.65 1.98
N SER A 113 4.66 22.46 2.35
CA SER A 113 6.04 22.02 2.46
C SER A 113 6.15 20.92 3.51
N ARG A 114 6.85 19.82 3.16
CA ARG A 114 7.20 18.77 4.12
C ARG A 114 8.35 19.17 5.05
N ASP A 115 9.09 20.22 4.69
CA ASP A 115 10.24 20.72 5.44
C ASP A 115 9.84 21.82 6.42
N VAL A 116 10.42 21.78 7.62
CA VAL A 116 10.15 22.72 8.70
C VAL A 116 11.05 23.94 8.55
N ASP A 117 10.51 25.06 8.10
CA ASP A 117 11.19 26.34 8.25
C ASP A 117 10.85 26.94 9.62
N LEU A 118 11.67 26.59 10.62
CA LEU A 118 11.56 27.13 11.98
C LEU A 118 11.84 28.64 12.03
N SER A 119 12.30 29.27 10.94
CA SER A 119 12.61 30.70 10.89
C SER A 119 11.38 31.61 10.80
N SER A 120 10.20 31.05 10.47
CA SER A 120 8.96 31.83 10.26
C SER A 120 8.17 32.11 11.54
N PHE A 121 8.57 31.57 12.70
CA PHE A 121 7.89 31.79 13.98
C PHE A 121 8.28 33.14 14.59
N GLY A 122 8.02 34.22 13.85
CA GLY A 122 8.14 35.59 14.33
C GLY A 122 6.87 36.00 15.10
N PRO A 123 7.01 36.80 16.17
CA PRO A 123 5.86 37.23 16.96
C PRO A 123 4.94 38.11 16.12
N ASP A 124 3.66 37.74 16.04
CA ASP A 124 2.62 38.64 15.56
C ASP A 124 2.46 39.79 16.57
N GLU A 125 2.80 41.00 16.15
CA GLU A 125 2.78 42.20 16.99
C GLU A 125 1.36 42.49 17.53
N GLU A 126 0.31 42.08 16.82
CA GLU A 126 -1.08 42.41 17.16
C GLU A 126 -1.57 41.67 18.42
N SER A 127 -1.15 40.42 18.60
CA SER A 127 -1.47 39.61 19.78
C SER A 127 -0.75 40.10 21.05
N CYS A 128 0.48 40.62 20.92
CA CYS A 128 1.26 41.18 22.02
C CYS A 128 0.67 42.50 22.56
N ILE A 129 0.06 43.31 21.69
CA ILE A 129 -0.50 44.62 22.06
C ILE A 129 -1.76 44.50 22.93
N ARG A 130 -2.56 43.43 22.75
CA ARG A 130 -3.83 43.25 23.47
C ARG A 130 -3.65 42.91 24.95
N LEU A 131 -2.59 42.18 25.30
CA LEU A 131 -2.23 41.85 26.69
C LEU A 131 -1.56 43.04 27.41
N ARG A 132 -0.75 43.84 26.68
CA ARG A 132 -0.05 45.01 27.23
C ARG A 132 -1.01 46.11 27.73
N LYS A 133 -2.22 46.20 27.17
CA LYS A 133 -3.20 47.27 27.49
C LYS A 133 -3.94 47.13 28.83
N GLN A 134 -3.87 46.00 29.53
CA GLN A 134 -4.58 45.81 30.80
C GLN A 134 -3.75 46.14 32.05
N GLN A 135 -2.50 46.52 31.89
CA GLN A 135 -1.51 46.39 32.95
C GLN A 135 -0.87 47.76 33.25
N GLY A 136 -1.37 48.39 34.33
CA GLY A 136 -0.94 49.72 34.81
C GLY A 136 0.50 49.77 35.35
N SER A 137 1.09 50.97 35.32
CA SER A 137 2.49 51.35 35.65
C SER A 137 3.40 50.21 36.13
N TYR A 138 4.07 49.57 35.18
CA TYR A 138 5.08 48.54 35.43
C TYR A 138 6.45 49.17 35.69
N ASP A 139 7.24 48.50 36.53
CA ASP A 139 8.69 48.65 36.59
C ASP A 139 9.31 48.06 35.29
N GLU A 140 10.31 48.71 34.70
CA GLU A 140 10.88 48.37 33.38
C GLU A 140 11.35 46.91 33.29
N GLN A 141 11.83 46.34 34.40
CA GLN A 141 12.28 44.95 34.45
C GLN A 141 11.15 43.92 34.36
N ASP A 142 9.96 44.23 34.86
CA ASP A 142 8.81 43.32 34.83
C ASP A 142 8.15 43.28 33.45
N GLU A 143 8.19 44.39 32.72
CA GLU A 143 7.71 44.47 31.34
C GLU A 143 8.58 43.66 30.37
N ALA A 144 9.91 43.71 30.52
CA ALA A 144 10.83 42.91 29.71
C ALA A 144 10.60 41.40 29.90
N TYR A 145 10.48 40.94 31.16
CA TYR A 145 10.20 39.55 31.49
C TYR A 145 8.88 39.05 30.90
N ILE A 146 7.80 39.84 31.05
CA ILE A 146 6.49 39.48 30.49
C ILE A 146 6.55 39.42 28.95
N GLY A 147 7.29 40.35 28.33
CA GLY A 147 7.52 40.35 26.88
C GLY A 147 8.22 39.10 26.38
N GLU A 148 9.29 38.66 27.04
CA GLU A 148 10.00 37.41 26.71
C GLU A 148 9.14 36.16 26.93
N LEU A 149 8.35 36.16 28.01
CA LEU A 149 7.44 35.06 28.31
C LEU A 149 6.32 34.94 27.26
N LEU A 150 5.74 36.06 26.84
CA LEU A 150 4.76 36.10 25.76
C LEU A 150 5.34 35.60 24.43
N LYS A 151 6.57 36.02 24.08
CA LYS A 151 7.28 35.50 22.91
C LYS A 151 7.46 33.98 23.00
N SER A 152 7.86 33.47 24.16
CA SER A 152 8.02 32.04 24.41
C SER A 152 6.72 31.27 24.24
N VAL A 153 5.62 31.80 24.80
CA VAL A 153 4.28 31.22 24.67
C VAL A 153 3.80 31.22 23.22
N GLN A 154 4.05 32.30 22.49
CA GLN A 154 3.71 32.39 21.07
C GLN A 154 4.49 31.37 20.25
N MET A 155 5.82 31.27 20.43
CA MET A 155 6.65 30.26 19.77
C MET A 155 6.15 28.84 20.04
N VAL A 156 5.84 28.50 21.30
CA VAL A 156 5.29 27.18 21.66
C VAL A 156 3.93 26.95 20.98
N SER A 157 3.06 27.95 21.01
CA SER A 157 1.75 27.92 20.36
C SER A 157 1.86 27.63 18.86
N ASP A 158 2.81 28.26 18.17
CA ASP A 158 2.95 28.13 16.73
C ASP A 158 3.62 26.82 16.34
N VAL A 159 4.60 26.37 17.13
CA VAL A 159 5.19 25.02 16.99
C VAL A 159 4.12 23.94 17.19
N MET A 160 3.24 24.10 18.19
CA MET A 160 2.12 23.19 18.42
C MET A 160 1.16 23.17 17.23
N GLU A 161 0.80 24.32 16.68
CA GLU A 161 -0.06 24.40 15.50
C GLU A 161 0.58 23.75 14.27
N GLY A 162 1.86 24.02 14.01
CA GLY A 162 2.61 23.42 12.91
C GLY A 162 2.75 21.90 13.03
N LEU A 163 2.92 21.38 14.25
CA LEU A 163 2.92 19.93 14.50
C LEU A 163 1.55 19.32 14.18
N VAL A 164 0.47 19.92 14.66
CA VAL A 164 -0.91 19.44 14.44
C VAL A 164 -1.27 19.45 12.95
N LYS A 165 -0.94 20.54 12.25
CA LYS A 165 -1.08 20.66 10.79
C LYS A 165 -0.42 19.49 10.04
N ARG A 166 0.79 19.08 10.46
CA ARG A 166 1.48 17.92 9.87
C ARG A 166 0.84 16.58 10.22
N VAL A 167 0.37 16.41 11.44
CA VAL A 167 -0.36 15.20 11.84
C VAL A 167 -1.60 15.03 10.97
N ILE A 168 -2.38 16.10 10.80
CA ILE A 168 -3.59 16.09 9.96
C ILE A 168 -3.24 15.75 8.51
N MET A 169 -2.18 16.34 7.93
CA MET A 169 -1.70 15.97 6.60
C MET A 169 -1.39 14.47 6.51
N ALA A 170 -0.54 13.96 7.42
CA ALA A 170 -0.11 12.58 7.40
C ALA A 170 -1.28 11.60 7.57
N GLU A 171 -2.24 11.92 8.44
CA GLU A 171 -3.46 11.14 8.62
C GLU A 171 -4.31 11.13 7.34
N SER A 172 -4.50 12.29 6.70
CA SER A 172 -5.27 12.39 5.44
C SER A 172 -4.62 11.65 4.28
N GLU A 173 -3.30 11.72 4.14
CA GLU A 173 -2.54 10.98 3.13
C GLU A 173 -2.59 9.48 3.39
N THR A 174 -2.46 9.06 4.65
CA THR A 174 -2.58 7.65 5.04
C THR A 174 -3.98 7.11 4.76
N ALA A 175 -5.04 7.87 5.04
CA ALA A 175 -6.41 7.48 4.74
C ALA A 175 -6.62 7.31 3.22
N LEU A 176 -6.15 8.27 2.42
CA LEU A 176 -6.24 8.22 0.97
C LEU A 176 -5.45 7.04 0.37
N GLU A 177 -4.26 6.75 0.89
CA GLU A 177 -3.47 5.61 0.44
C GLU A 177 -4.11 4.27 0.84
N LYS A 178 -4.71 4.20 2.03
CA LYS A 178 -5.51 3.04 2.45
C LYS A 178 -6.67 2.78 1.48
N ASP A 179 -7.39 3.83 1.07
CA ASP A 179 -8.50 3.69 0.12
C ASP A 179 -8.00 3.16 -1.24
N LYS A 180 -6.90 3.69 -1.78
CA LYS A 180 -6.28 3.15 -3.00
C LYS A 180 -5.93 1.67 -2.89
N VAL A 181 -5.33 1.26 -1.76
CA VAL A 181 -4.98 -0.14 -1.51
C VAL A 181 -6.23 -1.02 -1.50
N THR A 182 -7.33 -0.57 -0.87
CA THR A 182 -8.59 -1.33 -0.87
C THR A 182 -9.18 -1.48 -2.28
N LEU A 183 -9.18 -0.40 -3.08
CA LEU A 183 -9.64 -0.44 -4.47
C LEU A 183 -8.78 -1.38 -5.33
N GLY A 184 -7.45 -1.31 -5.18
CA GLY A 184 -6.51 -2.19 -5.87
C GLY A 184 -6.72 -3.66 -5.51
N GLN A 185 -6.96 -3.97 -4.23
CA GLN A 185 -7.23 -5.32 -3.77
C GLN A 185 -8.51 -5.90 -4.39
N GLU A 186 -9.56 -5.08 -4.51
CA GLU A 186 -10.82 -5.49 -5.15
C GLU A 186 -10.65 -5.74 -6.65
N GLU A 187 -9.86 -4.92 -7.35
CA GLU A 187 -9.55 -5.14 -8.77
C GLU A 187 -8.72 -6.42 -8.98
N ILE A 188 -7.72 -6.66 -8.13
CA ILE A 188 -6.91 -7.90 -8.16
C ILE A 188 -7.83 -9.11 -7.96
N ARG A 189 -8.74 -9.06 -6.98
CA ARG A 189 -9.70 -10.15 -6.74
C ARG A 189 -10.57 -10.42 -7.97
N ARG A 190 -11.07 -9.36 -8.62
CA ARG A 190 -11.87 -9.48 -9.84
C ARG A 190 -11.09 -10.12 -10.99
N LYS A 191 -9.85 -9.67 -11.21
CA LYS A 191 -8.96 -10.22 -12.23
C LYS A 191 -8.58 -11.67 -11.94
N ALA A 192 -8.37 -12.04 -10.67
CA ALA A 192 -8.10 -13.42 -10.28
C ALA A 192 -9.26 -14.36 -10.63
N ILE A 193 -10.50 -13.96 -10.34
CA ILE A 193 -11.70 -14.73 -10.73
C ILE A 193 -11.81 -14.85 -12.25
N GLN A 194 -11.49 -13.79 -12.99
CA GLN A 194 -11.50 -13.83 -14.45
C GLN A 194 -10.46 -14.81 -15.02
N ILE A 195 -9.25 -14.82 -14.46
CA ILE A 195 -8.19 -15.76 -14.84
C ILE A 195 -8.60 -17.20 -14.55
N GLU A 196 -9.19 -17.46 -13.37
CA GLU A 196 -9.70 -18.79 -13.00
C GLU A 196 -10.75 -19.29 -13.99
N ASN A 197 -11.73 -18.45 -14.34
CA ASN A 197 -12.75 -18.78 -15.34
C ASN A 197 -12.15 -19.06 -16.73
N MET A 198 -11.16 -18.26 -17.16
CA MET A 198 -10.47 -18.50 -18.43
C MET A 198 -9.67 -19.81 -18.39
N SER A 199 -9.04 -20.14 -17.26
CA SER A 199 -8.33 -21.40 -17.06
C SER A 199 -9.26 -22.60 -17.19
N LEU A 200 -10.44 -22.56 -16.55
CA LEU A 200 -11.44 -23.63 -16.67
C LEU A 200 -11.89 -23.83 -18.12
N LYS A 201 -12.15 -22.72 -18.84
CA LYS A 201 -12.52 -22.79 -20.25
C LYS A 201 -11.42 -23.39 -21.13
N LEU A 202 -10.15 -23.07 -20.84
CA LEU A 202 -9.01 -23.67 -21.54
C LEU A 202 -8.90 -25.17 -21.28
N GLU A 203 -9.11 -25.62 -20.05
CA GLU A 203 -9.12 -27.04 -19.69
C GLU A 203 -10.26 -27.81 -20.40
N GLU A 204 -11.43 -27.19 -20.56
CA GLU A 204 -12.53 -27.75 -21.35
C GLU A 204 -12.16 -27.85 -22.84
N MET A 205 -11.55 -26.80 -23.40
CA MET A 205 -11.08 -26.81 -24.80
C MET A 205 -10.00 -27.87 -25.04
N GLU A 206 -9.09 -28.07 -24.10
CA GLU A 206 -8.08 -29.14 -24.16
C GLU A 206 -8.74 -30.52 -24.19
N ARG A 207 -9.68 -30.78 -23.28
CA ARG A 207 -10.44 -32.03 -23.26
C ARG A 207 -11.19 -32.28 -24.57
N PHE A 208 -11.81 -31.24 -25.13
CA PHE A 208 -12.50 -31.33 -26.41
C PHE A 208 -11.55 -31.65 -27.57
N ALA A 209 -10.39 -30.99 -27.61
CA ALA A 209 -9.37 -31.22 -28.63
C ALA A 209 -8.79 -32.63 -28.56
N LEU A 210 -8.50 -33.12 -27.35
CA LEU A 210 -8.04 -34.50 -27.12
C LEU A 210 -9.08 -35.52 -27.59
N GLY A 211 -10.36 -35.32 -27.26
CA GLY A 211 -11.45 -36.18 -27.71
C GLY A 211 -11.59 -36.22 -29.23
N THR A 212 -11.55 -35.05 -29.88
CA THR A 212 -11.63 -34.94 -31.35
C THR A 212 -10.44 -35.61 -32.04
N ASN A 213 -9.23 -35.41 -31.51
CA ASN A 213 -8.02 -36.03 -32.06
C ASN A 213 -8.03 -37.55 -31.91
N GLY A 214 -8.58 -38.07 -30.81
CA GLY A 214 -8.80 -39.51 -30.62
C GLY A 214 -9.66 -40.10 -31.74
N ILE A 215 -10.83 -39.49 -32.01
CA ILE A 215 -11.73 -39.93 -33.08
C ILE A 215 -11.06 -39.84 -34.46
N LEU A 216 -10.32 -38.75 -34.74
CA LEU A 216 -9.61 -38.60 -36.01
C LEU A 216 -8.54 -39.67 -36.22
N ASN A 217 -7.84 -40.08 -35.16
CA ASN A 217 -6.87 -41.16 -35.24
C ASN A 217 -7.54 -42.52 -35.48
N ASP A 218 -8.68 -42.79 -34.84
CA ASP A 218 -9.45 -44.01 -35.09
C ASP A 218 -10.01 -44.06 -36.52
N MET A 219 -10.42 -42.91 -37.06
CA MET A 219 -10.86 -42.80 -38.46
C MET A 219 -9.69 -43.02 -39.42
N ARG A 220 -8.53 -42.41 -39.15
CA ARG A 220 -7.30 -42.60 -39.94
C ARG A 220 -6.94 -44.09 -40.02
N LYS A 221 -6.88 -44.78 -38.88
CA LYS A 221 -6.55 -46.20 -38.83
C LYS A 221 -7.53 -47.06 -39.63
N ARG A 222 -8.84 -46.80 -39.51
CA ARG A 222 -9.86 -47.50 -40.30
C ARG A 222 -9.70 -47.28 -41.81
N VAL A 223 -9.29 -46.08 -42.22
CA VAL A 223 -8.98 -45.79 -43.63
C VAL A 223 -7.74 -46.54 -44.09
N GLU A 224 -6.68 -46.59 -43.28
CA GLU A 224 -5.48 -47.38 -43.55
C GLU A 224 -5.82 -48.87 -43.73
N ASP A 225 -6.56 -49.45 -42.79
CA ASP A 225 -7.02 -50.85 -42.85
C ASP A 225 -7.85 -51.13 -44.12
N LEU A 226 -8.75 -50.20 -44.50
CA LEU A 226 -9.58 -50.34 -45.69
C LEU A 226 -8.76 -50.27 -46.98
N VAL A 227 -7.72 -49.41 -47.03
CA VAL A 227 -6.82 -49.30 -48.17
C VAL A 227 -6.01 -50.59 -48.35
N GLU A 228 -5.49 -51.16 -47.25
CA GLU A 228 -4.79 -52.44 -47.27
C GLU A 228 -5.70 -53.58 -47.75
N GLU A 229 -6.91 -53.67 -47.22
CA GLU A 229 -7.90 -54.68 -47.62
C GLU A 229 -8.30 -54.52 -49.09
N THR A 230 -8.51 -53.29 -49.56
CA THR A 230 -8.81 -53.01 -50.98
C THR A 230 -7.64 -53.43 -51.88
N SER A 231 -6.40 -53.24 -51.44
CA SER A 231 -5.21 -53.69 -52.16
C SER A 231 -5.17 -55.22 -52.28
N ARG A 232 -5.44 -55.92 -51.17
CA ARG A 232 -5.51 -57.40 -51.13
C ARG A 232 -6.60 -57.94 -52.05
N GLN A 233 -7.79 -57.34 -52.01
CA GLN A 233 -8.90 -57.71 -52.90
C GLN A 233 -8.54 -57.51 -54.38
N ARG A 234 -7.87 -56.41 -54.72
CA ARG A 234 -7.41 -56.14 -56.09
C ARG A 234 -6.41 -57.19 -56.57
N GLN A 235 -5.47 -57.60 -55.71
CA GLN A 235 -4.53 -58.68 -56.04
C GLN A 235 -5.26 -60.00 -56.28
N CYS A 236 -6.16 -60.40 -55.38
CA CYS A 236 -6.95 -61.62 -55.53
C CYS A 236 -7.79 -61.60 -56.81
N ALA A 237 -8.36 -60.44 -57.17
CA ALA A 237 -9.12 -60.28 -58.41
C ALA A 237 -8.23 -60.46 -59.65
N ALA A 238 -7.01 -59.94 -59.65
CA ALA A 238 -6.05 -60.12 -60.74
C ALA A 238 -5.61 -61.59 -60.89
N GLU A 239 -5.37 -62.28 -59.77
CA GLU A 239 -5.06 -63.73 -59.77
C GLU A 239 -6.22 -64.56 -60.34
N ASN A 240 -7.45 -64.25 -59.94
CA ASN A 240 -8.65 -64.89 -60.48
C ASN A 240 -8.83 -64.64 -61.99
N GLU A 241 -8.58 -63.42 -62.46
CA GLU A 241 -8.64 -63.08 -63.89
C GLU A 241 -7.59 -63.88 -64.70
N GLN A 242 -6.39 -64.05 -64.16
CA GLN A 242 -5.34 -64.86 -64.77
C GLN A 242 -5.76 -66.34 -64.87
N GLU A 243 -6.31 -66.91 -63.80
CA GLU A 243 -6.76 -68.30 -63.79
C GLU A 243 -7.96 -68.50 -64.74
N LEU A 244 -8.91 -67.55 -64.79
CA LEU A 244 -10.00 -67.57 -65.76
C LEU A 244 -9.48 -67.53 -67.21
N CYS A 245 -8.49 -66.70 -67.51
CA CYS A 245 -7.87 -66.67 -68.83
C CYS A 245 -7.17 -67.99 -69.18
N ARG A 246 -6.52 -68.63 -68.20
CA ARG A 246 -5.91 -69.96 -68.37
C ARG A 246 -6.96 -71.02 -68.68
N VAL A 247 -7.99 -71.12 -67.85
CA VAL A 247 -9.11 -72.07 -68.03
C VAL A 247 -9.77 -71.87 -69.40
N LYS A 248 -10.02 -70.62 -69.81
CA LYS A 248 -10.59 -70.32 -71.13
C LYS A 248 -9.72 -70.84 -72.28
N ARG A 249 -8.40 -70.72 -72.18
CA ARG A 249 -7.45 -71.26 -73.17
C ARG A 249 -7.48 -72.79 -73.21
N ASP A 250 -7.56 -73.42 -72.05
CA ASP A 250 -7.64 -74.88 -71.94
C ASP A 250 -8.94 -75.41 -72.55
N PHE A 251 -10.07 -74.70 -72.33
CA PHE A 251 -11.35 -75.02 -72.98
C PHE A 251 -11.32 -74.87 -74.51
N GLU A 252 -10.70 -73.82 -75.04
CA GLU A 252 -10.59 -73.66 -76.50
C GLU A 252 -9.68 -74.73 -77.12
N SER A 253 -8.62 -75.11 -76.41
CA SER A 253 -7.73 -76.22 -76.82
C SER A 253 -8.48 -77.55 -76.83
N LEU A 254 -9.28 -77.83 -75.78
CA LEU A 254 -10.12 -79.01 -75.69
C LEU A 254 -11.17 -79.04 -76.80
N LYS A 255 -11.81 -77.91 -77.10
CA LYS A 255 -12.79 -77.77 -78.19
C LYS A 255 -12.16 -78.06 -79.55
N SER A 256 -10.96 -77.56 -79.81
CA SER A 256 -10.19 -77.86 -81.03
C SER A 256 -9.88 -79.36 -81.13
N TYR A 257 -9.44 -79.98 -80.03
CA TYR A 257 -9.16 -81.41 -79.94
C TYR A 257 -10.41 -82.26 -80.24
N VAL A 258 -11.55 -81.93 -79.63
CA VAL A 258 -12.83 -82.61 -79.90
C VAL A 258 -13.26 -82.44 -81.35
N SER A 259 -13.11 -81.25 -81.93
CA SER A 259 -13.43 -81.01 -83.34
C SER A 259 -12.57 -81.86 -84.27
N SER A 260 -11.27 -81.97 -83.99
CA SER A 260 -10.37 -82.84 -84.74
C SER A 260 -10.77 -84.32 -84.62
N LEU A 261 -11.12 -84.79 -83.43
CA LEU A 261 -11.63 -86.15 -83.21
C LEU A 261 -12.93 -86.42 -83.99
N ILE A 262 -13.84 -85.45 -84.05
CA ILE A 262 -15.06 -85.54 -84.86
C ILE A 262 -14.70 -85.69 -86.34
N SER A 263 -13.79 -84.87 -86.88
CA SER A 263 -13.35 -84.98 -88.27
C SER A 263 -12.66 -86.30 -88.60
N VAL A 264 -11.84 -86.83 -87.68
CA VAL A 264 -11.24 -88.17 -87.82
C VAL A 264 -12.33 -89.24 -87.85
N ARG A 265 -13.31 -89.16 -86.94
CA ARG A 265 -14.47 -90.08 -86.92
C ARG A 265 -15.27 -90.03 -88.22
N GLU A 266 -15.54 -88.84 -88.74
CA GLU A 266 -16.27 -88.65 -90.00
C GLU A 266 -15.49 -89.22 -91.20
N THR A 267 -14.18 -89.01 -91.25
CA THR A 267 -13.30 -89.62 -92.26
C THR A 267 -13.32 -91.14 -92.18
N LEU A 268 -13.23 -91.72 -90.97
CA LEU A 268 -13.32 -93.16 -90.76
C LEU A 268 -14.68 -93.72 -91.20
N LEU A 269 -15.79 -93.09 -90.82
CA LEU A 269 -17.13 -93.49 -91.25
C LEU A 269 -17.31 -93.40 -92.78
N SER A 270 -16.69 -92.40 -93.42
CA SER A 270 -16.67 -92.29 -94.88
C SER A 270 -15.89 -93.44 -95.52
N SER A 271 -14.70 -93.74 -95.00
CA SER A 271 -13.89 -94.87 -95.48
C SER A 271 -14.61 -96.21 -95.31
N GLU A 272 -15.31 -96.41 -94.18
CA GLU A 272 -16.15 -97.58 -93.92
C GLU A 272 -17.25 -97.74 -94.98
N ARG A 273 -17.97 -96.65 -95.31
CA ARG A 273 -18.97 -96.66 -96.39
C ARG A 273 -18.36 -96.97 -97.75
N GLN A 274 -17.13 -96.50 -98.02
CA GLN A 274 -16.40 -96.83 -99.23
C GLN A 274 -16.04 -98.32 -99.27
N PHE A 275 -15.50 -98.89 -98.18
CA PHE A 275 -15.24 -100.33 -98.05
C PHE A 275 -16.49 -101.16 -98.29
N GLN A 276 -17.62 -100.84 -97.65
CA GLN A 276 -18.91 -101.52 -97.87
C GLN A 276 -19.41 -101.44 -99.33
N THR A 277 -19.05 -100.38 -100.05
CA THR A 277 -19.38 -100.24 -101.47
C THR A 277 -18.49 -101.13 -102.33
N ILE A 278 -17.19 -101.19 -102.01
CA ILE A 278 -16.23 -102.09 -102.66
C ILE A 278 -16.62 -103.55 -102.42
N GLU A 279 -16.95 -103.94 -101.19
CA GLU A 279 -17.41 -105.30 -100.85
C GLU A 279 -18.63 -105.72 -101.68
N ARG A 280 -19.64 -104.84 -101.81
CA ARG A 280 -20.82 -105.10 -102.68
C ARG A 280 -20.45 -105.29 -104.15
N LEU A 281 -19.44 -104.59 -104.66
CA LEU A 281 -18.95 -104.78 -106.03
C LEU A 281 -18.23 -106.14 -106.19
N PHE A 282 -17.46 -106.57 -105.18
CA PHE A 282 -16.83 -107.90 -105.14
C PHE A 282 -17.87 -109.02 -105.08
N GLU A 283 -18.88 -108.91 -104.21
CA GLU A 283 -19.97 -109.90 -104.15
C GLU A 283 -20.67 -110.04 -105.50
N ARG A 284 -20.97 -108.92 -106.18
CA ARG A 284 -21.61 -108.94 -107.50
C ARG A 284 -20.74 -109.58 -108.59
N SER A 285 -19.42 -109.47 -108.49
CA SER A 285 -18.50 -110.14 -109.42
C SER A 285 -18.39 -111.64 -109.13
N VAL A 286 -18.44 -112.05 -107.86
CA VAL A 286 -18.48 -113.47 -107.46
C VAL A 286 -19.82 -114.14 -107.88
N TYR A 287 -20.95 -113.43 -107.85
CA TYR A 287 -22.25 -113.95 -108.34
C TYR A 287 -22.36 -114.00 -109.88
N LEU A 288 -21.53 -113.24 -110.62
CA LEU A 288 -21.44 -113.33 -112.09
C LEU A 288 -20.59 -114.54 -112.55
N ASP A 289 -19.84 -115.17 -111.63
CA ASP A 289 -19.01 -116.35 -111.89
C ASP A 289 -19.62 -117.66 -111.34
N ILE A 290 -20.92 -117.69 -110.99
CA ILE A 290 -21.65 -118.93 -110.68
C ILE A 290 -22.67 -119.22 -111.80
N PRO A 291 -22.37 -120.13 -112.74
CA PRO A 291 -23.27 -120.51 -113.82
C PRO A 291 -24.28 -121.57 -113.34
N GLU A 292 -25.57 -121.36 -113.60
CA GLU A 292 -26.54 -122.46 -113.61
C GLU A 292 -27.38 -122.43 -114.90
N ILE A 293 -26.92 -123.25 -115.85
CA ILE A 293 -27.70 -124.20 -116.65
C ILE A 293 -29.16 -123.79 -116.93
N ARG A 294 -29.38 -123.21 -118.11
CA ARG A 294 -30.18 -123.85 -119.17
C ARG A 294 -29.81 -123.31 -120.54
#